data_AF-A0A6G3WQF1-F1
#
_entry.id   AF-A0A6G3WQF1-F1
#
_cell.length_a   1.000
_cell.length_b   1.000
_cell.length_c   1.000
_cell.angle_alpha   90.00
_cell.angle_beta   90.00
_cell.angle_gamma   90.00
#
_symmetry.space_group_name_H-M   'P 1'
#
loop_
_entity.id
_entity.type
_entity.pdbx_description
1 polymer ?
#
loop_
_entity_poly.entity_id
_entity_poly.type
_entity_poly.pdbx_seq_one_letter_code
_entity_poly.pdbx_strand_id
1 'polypeptide(L)'
;NIWHGHGPGQIRAWLDRARRAGLALIDPLEDWRQALLAADVVIGDHGSVTYYAAALGTPVLLGAAPLDSLDPDAPIADFIRTAPGLDARAPLRGQVDALIESYVPQPGPMRFTSSVPGEAAVRLRRAFYGLMATPEPPGPALLLPLPLPDPEPT
;
A
#
# COMPACT_ATOMS: atom_id res chain seq x y z
N ASN A 1 -2.76 13.74 -4.79
CA ASN A 1 -1.80 12.95 -5.60
C ASN A 1 -0.67 13.86 -6.07
N ILE A 2 0.52 13.75 -5.46
CA ILE A 2 1.65 14.68 -5.67
C ILE A 2 2.27 14.56 -7.08
N TRP A 3 2.33 13.34 -7.64
CA TRP A 3 2.86 13.09 -8.98
C TRP A 3 2.00 13.72 -10.07
N HIS A 4 0.67 13.63 -9.94
CA HIS A 4 -0.26 14.29 -10.85
C HIS A 4 -0.17 15.82 -10.77
N GLY A 5 0.02 16.37 -9.57
CA GLY A 5 0.07 17.83 -9.35
C GLY A 5 1.36 18.51 -9.78
N HIS A 6 2.48 17.78 -9.82
CA HIS A 6 3.82 18.39 -10.02
C HIS A 6 4.63 17.76 -11.17
N GLY A 7 4.20 16.63 -11.72
CA GLY A 7 4.90 15.95 -12.80
C GLY A 7 6.24 15.33 -12.38
N PRO A 8 6.78 14.41 -13.20
CA PRO A 8 7.90 13.57 -12.77
C PRO A 8 9.23 14.32 -12.63
N GLY A 9 9.46 15.39 -13.39
CA GLY A 9 10.68 16.19 -13.30
C GLY A 9 10.81 16.93 -11.95
N GLN A 10 9.71 17.54 -11.49
CA GLN A 10 9.71 18.30 -10.23
C GLN A 10 9.86 17.40 -9.02
N ILE A 11 9.18 16.25 -9.00
CA ILE A 11 9.31 15.26 -7.92
C ILE A 11 10.76 14.77 -7.80
N ARG A 12 11.39 14.44 -8.94
CA ARG A 12 12.80 14.02 -8.95
C ARG A 12 13.73 15.12 -8.44
N ALA A 13 13.49 16.37 -8.83
CA ALA A 13 14.28 17.50 -8.34
C ALA A 13 14.14 17.71 -6.83
N TRP A 14 12.94 17.60 -6.27
CA TRP A 14 12.70 17.72 -4.83
C TRP A 14 13.33 16.58 -4.03
N LEU A 15 13.29 15.35 -4.56
CA LEU A 15 13.78 14.15 -3.86
C LEU A 15 15.23 13.80 -4.18
N ASP A 16 15.91 14.57 -5.02
CA ASP A 16 17.30 14.34 -5.45
C ASP A 16 18.28 14.20 -4.27
N ARG A 17 18.15 15.05 -3.23
CA ARG A 17 18.95 14.92 -2.00
C ARG A 17 18.69 13.61 -1.27
N ALA A 18 17.43 13.21 -1.15
CA ALA A 18 17.01 11.97 -0.50
C ALA A 18 17.58 10.75 -1.25
N ARG A 19 17.51 10.78 -2.58
CA ARG A 19 18.07 9.73 -3.45
C ARG A 19 19.57 9.59 -3.29
N ARG A 20 20.32 10.71 -3.30
CA ARG A 20 21.77 10.69 -3.02
C ARG A 20 22.11 10.21 -1.60
N ALA A 21 21.16 10.28 -0.67
CA ALA A 21 21.33 9.75 0.69
C ALA A 21 20.94 8.26 0.81
N GLY A 22 20.64 7.58 -0.30
CA GLY A 22 20.34 6.15 -0.34
C GLY A 22 18.85 5.79 -0.33
N LEU A 23 17.95 6.76 -0.52
CA LEU A 23 16.52 6.45 -0.64
C LEU A 23 16.12 6.11 -2.08
N ALA A 24 15.37 5.03 -2.24
CA ALA A 24 14.77 4.66 -3.52
C ALA A 24 13.50 5.51 -3.79
N LEU A 25 13.35 5.98 -5.03
CA LEU A 25 12.13 6.64 -5.49
C LEU A 25 11.30 5.65 -6.30
N ILE A 26 10.19 5.20 -5.71
CA ILE A 26 9.33 4.16 -6.27
C ILE A 26 8.35 4.75 -7.30
N ASP A 27 8.19 4.10 -8.44
CA ASP A 27 7.17 4.48 -9.43
C ASP A 27 5.76 4.25 -8.85
N PRO A 28 4.88 5.28 -8.90
CA PRO A 28 3.56 5.19 -8.29
C PRO A 28 2.58 4.26 -9.02
N LEU A 29 2.88 3.81 -10.23
CA LEU A 29 2.00 2.94 -11.03
C LEU A 29 2.48 1.49 -11.02
N GLU A 30 3.78 1.27 -11.23
CA GLU A 30 4.29 -0.08 -11.48
C GLU A 30 4.84 -0.75 -10.21
N ASP A 31 5.67 -0.04 -9.44
CA ASP A 31 6.59 -0.65 -8.47
C ASP A 31 6.11 -0.62 -7.01
N TRP A 32 5.06 0.16 -6.73
CA TRP A 32 4.57 0.38 -5.36
C TRP A 32 4.15 -0.91 -4.65
N ARG A 33 3.67 -1.93 -5.39
CA ARG A 33 3.22 -3.21 -4.81
C ARG A 33 4.39 -4.01 -4.25
N GLN A 34 5.49 -4.09 -5.00
CA GLN A 34 6.70 -4.79 -4.58
C GLN A 34 7.35 -4.08 -3.40
N ALA A 35 7.44 -2.75 -3.45
CA ALA A 35 7.94 -1.94 -2.34
C ALA A 35 7.10 -2.16 -1.07
N LEU A 36 5.78 -2.21 -1.21
CA LEU A 36 4.87 -2.45 -0.09
C LEU A 36 5.03 -3.85 0.51
N LEU A 37 5.16 -4.89 -0.33
CA LEU A 37 5.37 -6.27 0.12
C LEU A 37 6.72 -6.49 0.82
N ALA A 38 7.74 -5.72 0.45
CA ALA A 38 9.07 -5.79 1.03
C ALA A 38 9.25 -4.93 2.29
N ALA A 39 8.24 -4.14 2.68
CA ALA A 39 8.36 -3.19 3.76
C ALA A 39 8.19 -3.84 5.15
N ASP A 40 9.13 -3.56 6.05
CA ASP A 40 8.99 -3.90 7.48
C ASP A 40 8.03 -2.93 8.20
N VAL A 41 7.95 -1.68 7.73
CA VAL A 41 7.08 -0.62 8.26
C VAL A 41 6.66 0.31 7.13
N VAL A 42 5.42 0.81 7.19
CA VAL A 42 4.91 1.83 6.27
C VAL A 42 4.57 3.10 7.04
N ILE A 43 5.13 4.23 6.60
CA ILE A 43 4.69 5.56 7.03
C ILE A 43 3.79 6.14 5.95
N GLY A 44 2.54 6.43 6.28
CA GLY A 44 1.54 6.80 5.27
C GLY A 44 0.47 7.75 5.77
N ASP A 45 -0.51 7.99 4.92
CA ASP A 45 -1.67 8.83 5.19
C ASP A 45 -2.96 7.99 5.22
N HIS A 46 -4.10 8.61 4.98
CA HIS A 46 -5.39 7.93 4.91
C HIS A 46 -5.67 7.27 3.54
N GLY A 47 -4.65 7.15 2.68
CA GLY A 47 -4.77 6.57 1.36
C GLY A 47 -4.89 5.04 1.35
N SER A 48 -5.36 4.51 0.22
CA SER A 48 -5.56 3.07 0.03
C SER A 48 -4.27 2.25 0.16
N VAL A 49 -3.12 2.80 -0.27
CA VAL A 49 -1.82 2.10 -0.16
C VAL A 49 -1.46 1.82 1.30
N THR A 50 -1.72 2.79 2.19
CA THR A 50 -1.53 2.62 3.64
C THR A 50 -2.49 1.59 4.22
N TYR A 51 -3.73 1.56 3.74
CA TYR A 51 -4.69 0.53 4.14
C TYR A 51 -4.30 -0.87 3.65
N TYR A 52 -3.75 -0.99 2.44
CA TYR A 52 -3.21 -2.26 1.93
C TYR A 52 -2.02 -2.75 2.75
N ALA A 53 -1.14 -1.85 3.22
CA ALA A 53 -0.08 -2.21 4.16
C ALA A 53 -0.64 -2.89 5.41
N ALA A 54 -1.64 -2.25 6.03
CA ALA A 54 -2.30 -2.79 7.22
C ALA A 54 -3.00 -4.12 6.94
N ALA A 55 -3.62 -4.27 5.76
CA ALA A 55 -4.28 -5.51 5.33
C ALA A 55 -3.29 -6.67 5.10
N LEU A 56 -2.05 -6.35 4.70
CA LEU A 56 -0.94 -7.31 4.59
C LEU A 56 -0.32 -7.64 5.96
N GLY A 57 -0.73 -6.94 7.02
CA GLY A 57 -0.15 -7.10 8.35
C GLY A 57 1.19 -6.38 8.51
N THR A 58 1.52 -5.42 7.65
CA THR A 58 2.70 -4.56 7.84
C THR A 58 2.38 -3.45 8.86
N PRO A 59 3.25 -3.19 9.86
CA PRO A 59 3.08 -2.07 10.78
C PRO A 59 2.96 -0.73 10.06
N VAL A 60 2.04 0.12 10.52
CA VAL A 60 1.76 1.43 9.93
C VAL A 60 1.91 2.55 10.96
N LEU A 61 2.57 3.62 10.55
CA LEU A 61 2.64 4.90 11.27
C LEU A 61 2.00 6.00 10.42
N LEU A 62 1.07 6.76 10.97
CA LEU A 62 0.38 7.82 10.24
C LEU A 62 1.21 9.11 10.23
N GLY A 63 1.79 9.45 9.07
CA GLY A 63 2.58 10.66 8.85
C GLY A 63 1.74 11.94 8.70
N ALA A 64 0.53 11.81 8.15
CA ALA A 64 -0.44 12.88 8.03
C ALA A 64 -1.86 12.30 7.96
N ALA A 65 -2.68 12.55 8.99
CA ALA A 65 -4.06 12.09 9.01
C ALA A 65 -4.99 13.21 9.52
N PRO A 66 -5.42 14.14 8.64
CA PRO A 66 -6.65 14.87 8.93
C PRO A 66 -7.78 13.84 8.91
N LEU A 67 -8.29 13.48 10.09
CA LEU A 67 -9.43 12.58 10.26
C LEU A 67 -10.70 13.17 9.65
N ASP A 68 -10.74 14.50 9.52
CA ASP A 68 -11.92 15.30 9.15
C ASP A 68 -12.42 15.05 7.73
N SER A 69 -11.62 14.42 6.86
CA SER A 69 -11.98 14.12 5.48
C SER A 69 -12.47 12.69 5.24
N LEU A 70 -12.64 11.89 6.29
CA LEU A 70 -13.05 10.49 6.19
C LEU A 70 -14.52 10.31 6.56
N ASP A 71 -15.23 9.52 5.76
CA ASP A 71 -16.53 8.99 6.15
C ASP A 71 -16.34 8.13 7.42
N PRO A 72 -16.99 8.48 8.56
CA PRO A 72 -16.86 7.75 9.81
C PRO A 72 -17.24 6.27 9.72
N ASP A 73 -18.10 5.91 8.77
CA ASP A 73 -18.59 4.55 8.57
C ASP A 73 -17.69 3.72 7.63
N ALA A 74 -16.65 4.32 7.05
CA ALA A 74 -15.72 3.62 6.19
C ALA A 74 -14.80 2.68 7.01
N PRO A 75 -14.52 1.44 6.55
CA PRO A 75 -13.59 0.53 7.24
C PRO A 75 -12.18 1.07 7.48
N ILE A 76 -11.77 2.06 6.69
CA ILE A 76 -10.49 2.76 6.84
C ILE A 76 -10.49 3.74 8.02
N ALA A 77 -11.65 4.31 8.39
CA ALA A 77 -11.77 5.25 9.50
C ALA A 77 -11.47 4.57 10.85
N ASP A 78 -11.97 3.35 11.06
CA ASP A 78 -11.68 2.56 12.27
C ASP A 78 -10.19 2.26 12.42
N PHE A 79 -9.55 1.85 11.32
CA PHE A 79 -8.11 1.63 11.30
C PHE A 79 -7.33 2.91 11.65
N ILE A 80 -7.62 4.02 10.97
CA ILE A 80 -6.89 5.28 11.16
C ILE A 80 -7.08 5.82 12.58
N ARG A 81 -8.25 5.63 13.20
CA ARG A 81 -8.52 6.06 14.59
C ARG A 81 -7.62 5.35 15.62
N THR A 82 -7.15 4.14 15.31
CA THR A 82 -6.35 3.33 16.24
C THR A 82 -4.88 3.25 15.85
N ALA A 83 -4.52 3.58 14.61
CA ALA A 83 -3.16 3.56 14.14
C ALA A 83 -2.32 4.67 14.82
N PRO A 84 -1.06 4.37 15.21
CA PRO A 84 -0.19 5.35 15.85
C PRO A 84 0.16 6.48 14.87
N GLY A 85 0.15 7.71 15.36
CA GLY A 85 0.60 8.88 14.61
C GLY A 85 2.11 9.09 14.73
N LEU A 86 2.73 9.56 13.65
CA LEU A 86 4.12 10.01 13.65
C LEU A 86 4.23 11.34 14.41
N ASP A 87 5.05 11.38 15.45
CA ASP A 87 5.47 12.62 16.09
C ASP A 87 6.67 13.21 15.34
N ALA A 88 6.43 14.27 14.57
CA ALA A 88 7.46 15.00 13.83
C ALA A 88 8.47 15.73 14.72
N ARG A 89 8.24 15.83 16.03
CA ARG A 89 9.14 16.46 17.01
C ARG A 89 10.04 15.46 17.74
N ALA A 90 9.77 14.16 17.63
CA ALA A 90 10.54 13.10 18.24
C ALA A 90 11.46 12.40 17.21
N PRO A 91 12.55 11.74 17.66
CA PRO A 91 13.41 10.97 16.76
C PRO A 91 12.64 9.85 16.04
N LEU A 92 12.76 9.77 14.71
CA LEU A 92 12.06 8.78 13.90
C LEU A 92 12.43 7.33 14.28
N ARG A 93 13.71 7.06 14.52
CA ARG A 93 14.21 5.72 14.81
C ARG A 93 13.51 5.07 16.00
N GLY A 94 13.40 5.80 17.12
CA GLY A 94 12.75 5.26 18.33
C GLY A 94 11.27 4.95 18.12
N GLN A 95 10.57 5.73 17.29
CA GLN A 95 9.17 5.48 16.95
C GLN A 95 9.01 4.23 16.08
N VAL A 96 9.91 4.04 15.10
CA VAL A 96 9.92 2.85 14.23
C VAL A 96 10.27 1.59 15.02
N ASP A 97 11.33 1.64 15.84
CA ASP A 97 11.77 0.49 16.64
C ASP A 97 10.64 0.05 17.60
N ALA A 98 10.04 0.99 18.34
CA ALA A 98 8.92 0.70 19.24
C ALA A 98 7.67 0.16 18.53
N LEU A 99 7.38 0.68 17.32
CA LEU A 99 6.27 0.18 16.51
C LEU A 99 6.52 -1.29 16.15
N ILE A 100 7.69 -1.63 15.60
CA ILE A 100 8.02 -3.00 15.21
C ILE A 100 7.95 -3.96 16.41
N GLU A 101 8.53 -3.56 17.55
CA GLU A 101 8.59 -4.41 18.75
C GLU A 101 7.23 -4.72 19.37
N SER A 102 6.27 -3.80 19.25
CA SER A 102 4.95 -3.92 19.90
C SER A 102 3.81 -4.25 18.94
N TYR A 103 4.09 -4.35 17.64
CA TYR A 103 3.04 -4.46 16.63
C TYR A 103 2.29 -5.79 16.68
N VAL A 104 0.96 -5.68 16.71
CA VAL A 104 0.03 -6.81 16.55
C VAL A 104 -0.92 -6.48 15.40
N PRO A 105 -0.94 -7.28 14.32
CA PRO A 105 -1.84 -7.06 13.20
C PRO A 105 -3.30 -7.04 13.64
N GLN A 106 -4.06 -6.03 13.19
CA GLN A 106 -5.50 -6.01 13.37
C GLN A 106 -6.20 -6.82 12.27
N PRO A 107 -7.23 -7.62 12.57
CA PRO A 107 -7.94 -8.40 11.55
C PRO A 107 -8.81 -7.56 10.62
N GLY A 108 -9.16 -6.33 11.03
CA GLY A 108 -10.07 -5.43 10.32
C GLY A 108 -9.62 -5.14 8.88
N PRO A 109 -8.45 -4.51 8.66
CA PRO A 109 -7.96 -4.16 7.33
C PRO A 109 -7.99 -5.32 6.34
N MET A 110 -7.54 -6.51 6.74
CA MET A 110 -7.58 -7.70 5.90
C MET A 110 -9.01 -8.09 5.53
N ARG A 111 -9.93 -8.14 6.51
CA ARG A 111 -11.34 -8.54 6.33
C ARG A 111 -12.11 -7.61 5.41
N PHE A 112 -11.82 -6.31 5.47
CA PHE A 112 -12.55 -5.30 4.68
C PHE A 112 -11.90 -4.99 3.34
N THR A 113 -10.70 -5.51 3.06
CA THR A 113 -10.05 -5.36 1.75
C THR A 113 -10.64 -6.32 0.71
N SER A 114 -10.97 -7.55 1.08
CA SER A 114 -11.61 -8.50 0.18
C SER A 114 -12.53 -9.46 0.94
N SER A 115 -13.75 -9.62 0.44
CA SER A 115 -14.68 -10.64 0.93
C SER A 115 -14.32 -12.06 0.47
N VAL A 116 -13.46 -12.17 -0.55
CA VAL A 116 -13.10 -13.44 -1.21
C VAL A 116 -11.59 -13.48 -1.54
N PRO A 117 -10.71 -13.46 -0.52
CA PRO A 117 -9.26 -13.42 -0.72
C PRO A 117 -8.77 -14.56 -1.63
N GLY A 118 -7.95 -14.23 -2.64
CA GLY A 118 -7.39 -15.21 -3.59
C GLY A 118 -8.32 -15.66 -4.72
N GLU A 119 -9.62 -15.34 -4.68
CA GLU A 119 -10.58 -15.86 -5.67
C GLU A 119 -10.85 -14.90 -6.85
N ALA A 120 -10.29 -13.68 -6.82
CA ALA A 120 -10.62 -12.61 -7.76
C ALA A 120 -10.45 -13.03 -9.23
N ALA A 121 -9.35 -13.69 -9.58
CA ALA A 121 -9.08 -14.13 -10.95
C ALA A 121 -10.17 -15.08 -11.48
N VAL A 122 -10.55 -16.07 -10.67
CA VAL A 122 -11.56 -17.07 -11.04
C VAL A 122 -12.93 -16.41 -11.18
N ARG A 123 -13.32 -15.58 -10.22
CA ARG A 123 -14.64 -14.92 -10.20
C ARG A 123 -14.80 -13.92 -11.33
N LEU A 124 -13.79 -13.09 -11.59
CA LEU A 124 -13.81 -12.12 -12.70
C LEU A 124 -13.84 -12.83 -14.04
N ARG A 125 -13.03 -13.87 -14.24
CA ARG A 125 -13.06 -14.66 -15.47
C ARG A 125 -14.44 -15.24 -15.72
N ARG A 126 -15.03 -15.91 -14.72
CA ARG A 126 -16.38 -16.46 -14.81
C ARG A 126 -17.42 -15.40 -15.19
N ALA A 127 -17.35 -14.23 -14.56
CA ALA A 127 -18.25 -13.12 -14.84
C ALA A 127 -18.11 -12.63 -16.29
N PHE A 128 -16.88 -12.40 -16.76
CA PHE A 128 -16.62 -11.92 -18.12
C PHE A 128 -17.08 -12.93 -19.18
N TYR A 129 -16.75 -14.21 -19.03
CA TYR A 129 -17.16 -15.24 -19.98
C TYR A 129 -18.68 -15.46 -19.98
N GLY A 130 -19.33 -15.34 -18.81
CA GLY A 130 -20.78 -15.34 -18.69
C GLY A 130 -21.43 -14.18 -19.45
N LEU A 131 -20.89 -12.97 -19.33
CA LEU A 131 -21.39 -11.78 -20.05
C LEU A 131 -21.21 -11.90 -21.57
N MET A 132 -20.16 -12.59 -22.03
CA MET A 132 -19.92 -12.84 -23.46
C MET A 132 -20.71 -14.02 -24.02
N ALA A 133 -21.42 -14.79 -23.17
CA ALA A 133 -22.09 -16.04 -23.54
C ALA A 133 -21.14 -17.07 -24.20
N THR A 134 -19.91 -17.15 -23.70
CA THR A 134 -18.86 -18.05 -24.20
C THR A 134 -18.33 -18.96 -23.09
N PRO A 135 -17.89 -20.19 -23.41
CA PRO A 135 -17.31 -21.08 -22.41
C PRO A 135 -15.95 -20.56 -21.91
N GLU A 136 -15.65 -20.80 -20.63
CA GLU A 136 -14.32 -20.49 -20.06
C GLU A 136 -13.23 -21.40 -20.67
N PRO A 137 -11.97 -20.91 -20.79
CA PRO A 137 -10.84 -21.73 -21.17
C PRO A 137 -10.55 -22.84 -20.14
N PRO A 138 -9.98 -23.98 -20.55
CA PRO A 138 -9.76 -25.14 -19.67
C PRO A 138 -8.66 -24.95 -18.61
N GLY A 139 -7.82 -23.93 -18.73
CA GLY A 139 -6.72 -23.65 -17.77
C GLY A 139 -7.18 -22.92 -16.50
N PRO A 140 -6.32 -22.82 -15.47
CA PRO A 140 -6.61 -22.01 -14.28
C PRO A 140 -6.67 -20.51 -14.61
N ALA A 141 -7.46 -19.75 -13.84
CA ALA A 141 -7.44 -18.29 -13.92
C ALA A 141 -6.24 -17.79 -13.09
N LEU A 142 -5.28 -17.15 -13.74
CA LEU A 142 -4.05 -16.67 -13.09
C LEU A 142 -3.99 -15.14 -13.16
N LEU A 143 -3.50 -14.53 -12.09
CA LEU A 143 -3.02 -13.16 -12.12
C LEU A 143 -1.58 -13.14 -12.62
N LEU A 144 -1.19 -12.06 -13.29
CA LEU A 144 0.21 -11.84 -13.62
C LEU A 144 1.01 -11.69 -12.32
N PRO A 145 2.10 -12.46 -12.15
CA PRO A 145 3.03 -12.23 -11.05
C PRO A 145 3.58 -10.81 -11.12
N LEU A 146 3.89 -10.23 -9.94
CA LEU A 146 4.60 -8.95 -9.91
C LEU A 146 6.01 -9.14 -10.47
N PRO A 147 6.49 -8.24 -11.34
CA PRO A 147 7.84 -8.33 -11.84
C PRO A 147 8.84 -8.15 -10.69
N LEU A 148 9.95 -8.87 -10.75
CA LEU A 148 11.08 -8.62 -9.87
C LEU A 148 11.67 -7.24 -10.20
N PRO A 149 12.12 -6.48 -9.19
CA PRO A 149 12.76 -5.19 -9.43
C PRO A 149 14.03 -5.37 -10.27
N ASP A 150 14.24 -4.47 -11.22
CA ASP A 150 15.50 -4.42 -11.96
C ASP A 150 16.64 -4.04 -11.00
N PRO A 151 17.81 -4.69 -11.08
CA PRO A 151 18.97 -4.29 -10.30
C PRO A 151 19.39 -2.87 -10.70
N GLU A 152 19.46 -1.94 -9.73
CA GLU A 152 20.04 -0.63 -10.00
C GLU A 152 21.55 -0.79 -10.27
N PRO A 153 22.09 -0.16 -11.32
CA PRO A 153 23.53 -0.15 -11.55
C PRO A 153 24.22 0.60 -10.40
N THR A 154 25.14 -0.09 -9.73
CA THR A 154 26.08 0.47 -8.73
C THR A 154 26.98 1.55 -9.30
#